data_AF-A0A8C1TJJ2-F1
#
_entry.id   AF-A0A8C1TJJ2-F1
#
_cell.length_a   1.000
_cell.length_b   1.000
_cell.length_c   1.000
_cell.angle_alpha   90.00
_cell.angle_beta   90.00
_cell.angle_gamma   90.00
#
_symmetry.space_group_name_H-M   'P 1'
#
loop_
_entity.id
_entity.type
_entity.pdbx_description
1 polymer ?
#
loop_
_entity_poly.entity_id
_entity_poly.type
_entity_poly.pdbx_seq_one_letter_code
_entity_poly.pdbx_strand_id
1 'polypeptide(L)'
;YLENTCACFWAVTHVWITWITVDREGICKCGYPKIQHCDEAIKPEDYMGEQWDTHRHVREVPTDAFGDITFGGLGQKTGKYVRVSSDISSESLYQLMTEHWKLRSPNLLISVTGGAKNFYMKTHLKDKFRRGLIKVAQTTGAWILTGGTHAGVMKHVGMAVRDYTLSSGLMEGQIVVIGVAPWGVIHNRHTLVHPEGCFPAYYALDEQGQGRLSCLDINHTHFLLVDDGTHGHYGVEIELRARLEKLISQQTLGKSGVTIPVVCVVLDGGPGTLNTIYNAMLKHTPCVVLEGSGRLADVIAQVAALPVSKVTLVLISQLMKRFFGQEYKSFTEVQVIEWTKKIQDIIRMPHLLTVFRIDEDKNYDVDVAILQALLKASRSDEHAGRQSWERQLELAVAWNRVDIAESEIFTEESQWTSCDLHPAMFSALVGDKPEFVRLLLENGVCVGKFLEQEDKLTELYAHLPACFFLRKLAKRVQGGKIHRGQEPQPGSSKISLSHVAEEVRHLLGSFTQPLYGLSRHKMTGDDVRLAVPSKGLVDLPCLGEEWTPDTVWDPGRDLFLWAVVQNNTELAEIGWEQCRDCIAAALAACKILRKLAQESGEDDSEEAKEMRELASHYEKQAIGTSRHTSPHVL
;
A
#
# COMPACT_ATOMS: atom_id res chain seq x y z
N TYR A 1 -27.26 10.03 11.52
CA TYR A 1 -27.99 10.77 10.46
C TYR A 1 -27.24 10.85 9.11
N LEU A 2 -25.96 10.49 9.01
CA LEU A 2 -25.22 10.36 7.73
C LEU A 2 -25.01 8.90 7.26
N GLU A 3 -25.43 7.91 8.05
CA GLU A 3 -25.32 6.48 7.70
C GLU A 3 -26.49 5.96 6.83
N ASN A 4 -27.62 6.68 6.78
CA ASN A 4 -28.84 6.23 6.08
C ASN A 4 -28.95 6.65 4.61
N THR A 5 -28.01 7.44 4.07
CA THR A 5 -28.03 7.86 2.65
C THR A 5 -27.30 6.91 1.71
N CYS A 6 -26.73 5.81 2.22
CA CYS A 6 -25.85 4.93 1.46
C CYS A 6 -26.58 3.96 0.51
N ALA A 7 -27.84 3.61 0.79
CA ALA A 7 -28.51 2.49 0.11
C ALA A 7 -29.13 2.85 -1.25
N CYS A 8 -29.40 4.12 -1.54
CA CYS A 8 -30.20 4.49 -2.73
C CYS A 8 -29.41 4.73 -4.02
N PHE A 9 -28.07 4.88 -3.98
CA PHE A 9 -27.32 5.37 -5.16
C PHE A 9 -26.31 4.40 -5.78
N TRP A 10 -25.87 3.33 -5.10
CA TRP A 10 -24.68 2.58 -5.57
C TRP A 10 -24.73 1.05 -5.48
N ALA A 11 -25.83 0.45 -5.02
CA ALA A 11 -25.92 -1.00 -4.83
C ALA A 11 -27.09 -1.60 -5.63
N VAL A 12 -26.90 -1.80 -6.94
CA VAL A 12 -27.84 -2.53 -7.81
C VAL A 12 -27.43 -4.01 -7.87
N THR A 13 -27.88 -4.85 -6.94
CA THR A 13 -27.24 -6.18 -6.76
C THR A 13 -28.16 -7.26 -6.16
N HIS A 14 -29.36 -7.46 -6.71
CA HIS A 14 -29.94 -8.81 -6.71
C HIS A 14 -30.24 -9.23 -8.14
N VAL A 15 -29.74 -10.40 -8.51
CA VAL A 15 -30.09 -11.05 -9.77
C VAL A 15 -31.41 -11.78 -9.61
N TRP A 16 -32.42 -11.32 -10.31
CA TRP A 16 -33.73 -11.97 -10.45
C TRP A 16 -33.69 -12.93 -11.62
N ILE A 17 -34.07 -14.19 -11.38
CA ILE A 17 -33.92 -15.24 -12.39
C ILE A 17 -35.25 -15.75 -12.88
N THR A 18 -35.48 -15.65 -14.20
CA THR A 18 -36.56 -16.35 -14.90
C THR A 18 -36.36 -17.87 -14.81
N TRP A 19 -37.40 -18.59 -14.41
CA TRP A 19 -37.37 -20.05 -14.26
C TRP A 19 -37.16 -20.76 -15.61
N ILE A 20 -36.08 -21.54 -15.74
CA ILE A 20 -35.84 -22.43 -16.87
C ILE A 20 -35.57 -23.84 -16.37
N THR A 21 -36.47 -24.77 -16.69
CA THR A 21 -36.38 -26.18 -16.32
C THR A 21 -35.19 -26.86 -16.98
N VAL A 22 -34.33 -27.51 -16.19
CA VAL A 22 -33.28 -28.41 -16.71
C VAL A 22 -33.89 -29.79 -16.98
N ASP A 23 -34.61 -30.34 -15.98
CA ASP A 23 -35.13 -31.71 -15.97
C ASP A 23 -36.43 -31.82 -15.13
N ARG A 24 -37.05 -33.02 -15.09
CA ARG A 24 -38.27 -33.33 -14.31
C ARG A 24 -38.12 -33.21 -12.77
N GLU A 25 -36.93 -32.89 -12.27
CA GLU A 25 -36.58 -32.88 -10.84
C GLU A 25 -36.82 -31.53 -10.12
N GLY A 26 -37.37 -30.51 -10.79
CA GLY A 26 -37.76 -29.26 -10.11
C GLY A 26 -36.60 -28.36 -9.69
N ILE A 27 -35.45 -28.45 -10.40
CA ILE A 27 -34.29 -27.57 -10.28
C ILE A 27 -34.14 -26.73 -11.56
N CYS A 28 -33.92 -25.42 -11.40
CA CYS A 28 -33.70 -24.46 -12.49
C CYS A 28 -32.28 -24.59 -13.06
N LYS A 29 -32.05 -24.12 -14.29
CA LYS A 29 -30.70 -24.00 -14.88
C LYS A 29 -29.72 -23.15 -14.06
N CYS A 30 -30.22 -22.22 -13.25
CA CYS A 30 -29.40 -21.43 -12.33
C CYS A 30 -28.96 -22.22 -11.07
N GLY A 31 -29.49 -23.42 -10.84
CA GLY A 31 -29.16 -24.28 -9.70
C GLY A 31 -30.06 -24.11 -8.47
N TYR A 32 -31.00 -23.16 -8.48
CA TYR A 32 -32.00 -22.98 -7.43
C TYR A 32 -33.22 -23.91 -7.63
N PRO A 33 -33.84 -24.38 -6.52
CA PRO A 33 -35.09 -25.12 -6.59
C PRO A 33 -36.28 -24.20 -6.89
N LYS A 34 -37.36 -24.73 -7.49
CA LYS A 34 -38.54 -23.93 -7.90
C LYS A 34 -39.11 -23.06 -6.78
N ILE A 35 -39.14 -23.57 -5.55
CA ILE A 35 -39.63 -22.87 -4.36
C ILE A 35 -38.84 -21.60 -3.99
N GLN A 36 -37.63 -21.43 -4.53
CA GLN A 36 -36.80 -20.24 -4.29
C GLN A 36 -36.91 -19.20 -5.41
N HIS A 37 -37.76 -19.44 -6.41
CA HIS A 37 -38.18 -18.42 -7.37
C HIS A 37 -39.50 -17.80 -6.93
N CYS A 38 -39.64 -16.48 -7.10
CA CYS A 38 -40.91 -15.79 -6.92
C CYS A 38 -41.90 -16.15 -8.04
N ASP A 39 -43.19 -15.97 -7.79
CA ASP A 39 -44.25 -16.31 -8.77
C ASP A 39 -44.10 -15.52 -10.09
N GLU A 40 -43.57 -14.29 -10.03
CA GLU A 40 -43.29 -13.45 -11.19
C GLU A 40 -42.19 -14.00 -12.11
N ALA A 41 -41.26 -14.78 -11.54
CA ALA A 41 -40.19 -15.45 -12.27
C ALA A 41 -40.65 -16.78 -12.91
N ILE A 42 -41.81 -17.30 -12.52
CA ILE A 42 -42.37 -18.57 -12.97
C ILE A 42 -43.51 -18.27 -13.96
N LYS A 43 -43.16 -17.82 -15.18
CA LYS A 43 -44.17 -17.61 -16.22
C LYS A 43 -44.50 -18.92 -16.94
N PRO A 44 -45.78 -19.22 -17.26
CA PRO A 44 -46.20 -20.44 -17.95
C PRO A 44 -45.56 -20.64 -19.34
N GLU A 45 -45.07 -19.56 -19.94
CA GLU A 45 -44.55 -19.51 -21.31
C GLU A 45 -43.08 -19.96 -21.41
N ASP A 46 -42.31 -19.86 -20.33
CA ASP A 46 -40.85 -20.10 -20.31
C ASP A 46 -40.46 -21.58 -20.04
N TYR A 47 -41.43 -22.50 -20.10
CA TYR A 47 -41.28 -23.88 -19.62
C TYR A 47 -40.53 -24.83 -20.58
N MET A 48 -40.32 -24.50 -21.85
CA MET A 48 -39.88 -25.48 -22.85
C MET A 48 -38.74 -25.00 -23.76
N GLY A 49 -37.54 -25.55 -23.54
CA GLY A 49 -36.51 -25.71 -24.58
C GLY A 49 -35.51 -24.57 -24.80
N GLU A 50 -35.63 -23.42 -24.12
CA GLU A 50 -34.66 -22.33 -24.29
C GLU A 50 -33.31 -22.60 -23.61
N GLN A 51 -32.22 -22.15 -24.25
CA GLN A 51 -30.88 -22.12 -23.64
C GLN A 51 -30.85 -21.01 -22.57
N TRP A 52 -30.20 -21.30 -21.44
CA TRP A 52 -30.00 -20.32 -20.39
C TRP A 52 -29.09 -19.20 -20.90
N ASP A 53 -29.56 -17.96 -20.74
CA ASP A 53 -28.88 -16.75 -21.18
C ASP A 53 -28.98 -15.69 -20.08
N THR A 54 -27.84 -15.19 -19.61
CA THR A 54 -27.80 -14.20 -18.52
C THR A 54 -28.52 -12.91 -18.92
N HIS A 55 -28.33 -12.38 -20.12
CA HIS A 55 -28.94 -11.11 -20.54
C HIS A 55 -30.47 -11.16 -20.64
N ARG A 56 -31.06 -12.33 -20.89
CA ARG A 56 -32.51 -12.51 -20.99
C ARG A 56 -33.17 -12.93 -19.69
N HIS A 57 -32.46 -13.73 -18.88
CA HIS A 57 -33.05 -14.41 -17.73
C HIS A 57 -32.58 -13.88 -16.38
N VAL A 58 -31.64 -12.91 -16.35
CA VAL A 58 -31.21 -12.19 -15.16
C VAL A 58 -31.73 -10.75 -15.22
N ARG A 59 -32.29 -10.25 -14.12
CA ARG A 59 -32.61 -8.82 -13.95
C ARG A 59 -31.95 -8.27 -12.69
N GLU A 60 -31.44 -7.05 -12.77
CA GLU A 60 -30.82 -6.38 -11.63
C GLU A 60 -31.85 -5.57 -10.83
N VAL A 61 -31.82 -5.69 -9.51
CA VAL A 61 -32.59 -4.86 -8.57
C VAL A 61 -31.69 -4.39 -7.41
N PRO A 62 -32.10 -3.44 -6.55
CA PRO A 62 -31.29 -2.98 -5.43
C PRO A 62 -30.86 -4.12 -4.49
N THR A 63 -29.68 -3.97 -3.87
CA THR A 63 -29.16 -4.95 -2.92
C THR A 63 -30.00 -5.04 -1.65
N ASP A 64 -30.06 -6.23 -1.08
CA ASP A 64 -30.69 -6.55 0.19
C ASP A 64 -29.70 -7.13 1.21
N ALA A 65 -28.40 -7.16 0.91
CA ALA A 65 -27.40 -7.81 1.74
C ALA A 65 -26.14 -6.93 1.85
N PHE A 66 -26.12 -6.09 2.89
CA PHE A 66 -24.99 -5.20 3.20
C PHE A 66 -24.95 -4.86 4.69
N GLY A 67 -23.74 -4.61 5.19
CA GLY A 67 -23.53 -4.05 6.51
C GLY A 67 -22.28 -4.56 7.21
N ASP A 68 -22.36 -4.74 8.52
CA ASP A 68 -21.27 -5.27 9.34
C ASP A 68 -21.53 -6.74 9.68
N ILE A 69 -20.52 -7.60 9.57
CA ILE A 69 -20.61 -9.03 9.88
C ILE A 69 -19.82 -9.33 11.16
N THR A 70 -20.43 -10.07 12.07
CA THR A 70 -19.77 -10.58 13.28
C THR A 70 -19.81 -12.10 13.27
N PHE A 71 -18.64 -12.71 13.43
CA PHE A 71 -18.51 -14.15 13.57
C PHE A 71 -18.64 -14.57 15.05
N GLY A 72 -19.34 -15.67 15.31
CA GLY A 72 -19.44 -16.22 16.68
C GLY A 72 -18.08 -16.70 17.21
N GLY A 73 -17.73 -16.35 18.46
CA GLY A 73 -16.51 -16.82 19.14
C GLY A 73 -15.90 -15.81 20.14
N LEU A 74 -14.81 -16.22 20.81
CA LEU A 74 -13.99 -15.34 21.68
C LEU A 74 -13.11 -14.43 20.79
N GLY A 75 -13.27 -13.11 20.93
CA GLY A 75 -12.53 -12.10 20.16
C GLY A 75 -13.33 -11.48 19.01
N GLN A 76 -14.50 -10.88 19.33
CA GLN A 76 -15.43 -10.25 18.39
C GLN A 76 -14.71 -9.28 17.44
N LYS A 77 -14.43 -9.74 16.22
CA LYS A 77 -14.03 -8.88 15.11
C LYS A 77 -15.26 -8.64 14.24
N THR A 78 -15.54 -7.37 14.00
CA THR A 78 -16.52 -6.94 13.01
C THR A 78 -15.80 -6.77 11.67
N GLY A 79 -16.34 -7.40 10.63
CA GLY A 79 -15.96 -7.12 9.25
C GLY A 79 -17.06 -6.31 8.55
N LYS A 80 -16.79 -5.82 7.34
CA LYS A 80 -17.84 -5.23 6.48
C LYS A 80 -18.14 -6.15 5.31
N TYR A 81 -19.39 -6.22 4.89
CA TYR A 81 -19.77 -6.99 3.71
C TYR A 81 -20.77 -6.24 2.84
N VAL A 82 -20.72 -6.53 1.55
CA VAL A 82 -21.72 -6.09 0.58
C VAL A 82 -21.89 -7.17 -0.48
N ARG A 83 -23.13 -7.43 -0.88
CA ARG A 83 -23.46 -8.22 -2.06
C ARG A 83 -23.41 -7.35 -3.31
N VAL A 84 -22.74 -7.82 -4.36
CA VAL A 84 -22.54 -7.08 -5.61
C VAL A 84 -22.87 -7.88 -6.86
N SER A 85 -23.41 -7.24 -7.90
CA SER A 85 -23.62 -7.86 -9.21
C SER A 85 -22.27 -8.22 -9.82
N SER A 86 -22.19 -9.30 -10.59
CA SER A 86 -20.99 -9.66 -11.37
C SER A 86 -20.54 -8.54 -12.31
N ASP A 87 -21.49 -7.72 -12.77
CA ASP A 87 -21.30 -6.74 -13.83
C ASP A 87 -21.01 -5.33 -13.30
N ILE A 88 -21.04 -5.13 -11.98
CA ILE A 88 -20.78 -3.83 -11.32
C ILE A 88 -19.47 -3.19 -11.82
N SER A 89 -19.47 -1.85 -11.92
CA SER A 89 -18.28 -1.09 -12.30
C SER A 89 -17.21 -1.20 -11.21
N SER A 90 -15.94 -1.29 -11.63
CA SER A 90 -14.84 -1.37 -10.68
C SER A 90 -14.65 -0.05 -9.94
N GLU A 91 -15.01 1.07 -10.56
CA GLU A 91 -14.91 2.42 -10.03
C GLU A 91 -15.82 2.61 -8.82
N SER A 92 -17.06 2.12 -8.90
CA SER A 92 -17.99 2.17 -7.77
C SER A 92 -17.53 1.29 -6.62
N LEU A 93 -16.93 0.13 -6.90
CA LEU A 93 -16.32 -0.71 -5.85
C LEU A 93 -15.13 -0.02 -5.18
N TYR A 94 -14.27 0.65 -5.96
CA TYR A 94 -13.13 1.37 -5.41
C TYR A 94 -13.57 2.54 -4.53
N GLN A 95 -14.56 3.32 -4.97
CA GLN A 95 -15.18 4.39 -4.18
C GLN A 95 -15.84 3.84 -2.91
N LEU A 96 -16.54 2.71 -2.97
CA LEU A 96 -17.09 2.06 -1.79
C LEU A 96 -15.99 1.76 -0.75
N MET A 97 -14.88 1.17 -1.19
CA MET A 97 -13.78 0.80 -0.30
C MET A 97 -13.08 2.03 0.30
N THR A 98 -12.82 3.07 -0.48
CA THR A 98 -12.04 4.24 -0.02
C THR A 98 -12.90 5.30 0.67
N GLU A 99 -14.08 5.60 0.14
CA GLU A 99 -14.94 6.68 0.65
C GLU A 99 -15.91 6.20 1.72
N HIS A 100 -16.48 5.00 1.61
CA HIS A 100 -17.48 4.51 2.56
C HIS A 100 -16.87 3.63 3.65
N TRP A 101 -16.02 2.67 3.28
CA TRP A 101 -15.31 1.86 4.27
C TRP A 101 -14.07 2.56 4.85
N LYS A 102 -13.73 3.75 4.33
CA LYS A 102 -12.61 4.58 4.81
C LYS A 102 -11.27 3.84 4.77
N LEU A 103 -11.10 2.92 3.82
CA LEU A 103 -9.83 2.25 3.61
C LEU A 103 -8.84 3.21 2.96
N ARG A 104 -7.66 3.35 3.58
CA ARG A 104 -6.53 4.07 2.97
C ARG A 104 -6.12 3.34 1.69
N SER A 105 -5.79 4.10 0.64
CA SER A 105 -5.29 3.53 -0.61
C SER A 105 -4.04 2.67 -0.34
N PRO A 106 -3.94 1.46 -0.90
CA PRO A 106 -2.82 0.57 -0.64
C PRO A 106 -1.55 1.06 -1.35
N ASN A 107 -0.39 0.77 -0.78
CA ASN A 107 0.88 0.97 -1.50
C ASN A 107 1.28 -0.23 -2.36
N LEU A 108 0.58 -1.35 -2.21
CA LEU A 108 0.79 -2.61 -2.91
C LEU A 108 -0.52 -3.42 -2.83
N LEU A 109 -0.92 -4.06 -3.94
CA LEU A 109 -2.00 -5.03 -3.94
C LEU A 109 -1.45 -6.45 -4.08
N ILE A 110 -1.74 -7.31 -3.11
CA ILE A 110 -1.34 -8.72 -3.10
C ILE A 110 -2.58 -9.56 -3.40
N SER A 111 -2.65 -10.12 -4.60
CA SER A 111 -3.72 -11.02 -5.02
C SER A 111 -3.32 -12.47 -4.71
N VAL A 112 -3.90 -13.07 -3.67
CA VAL A 112 -3.63 -14.47 -3.31
C VAL A 112 -4.67 -15.38 -3.97
N THR A 113 -4.20 -16.33 -4.77
CA THR A 113 -5.04 -17.31 -5.49
C THR A 113 -4.49 -18.71 -5.33
N GLY A 114 -5.33 -19.72 -5.53
CA GLY A 114 -4.90 -21.12 -5.40
C GLY A 114 -6.04 -22.12 -5.25
N GLY A 115 -5.75 -23.25 -4.61
CA GLY A 115 -6.72 -24.31 -4.39
C GLY A 115 -7.86 -23.89 -3.44
N ALA A 116 -9.11 -23.98 -3.90
CA ALA A 116 -10.30 -23.72 -3.07
C ALA A 116 -10.64 -24.90 -2.13
N LYS A 117 -10.16 -26.12 -2.44
CA LYS A 117 -10.29 -27.28 -1.55
C LYS A 117 -9.16 -27.29 -0.53
N ASN A 118 -9.46 -27.71 0.70
CA ASN A 118 -8.47 -27.92 1.74
C ASN A 118 -7.37 -28.86 1.26
N PHE A 119 -6.12 -28.47 1.52
CA PHE A 119 -4.93 -29.21 1.14
C PHE A 119 -3.93 -29.21 2.30
N TYR A 120 -3.01 -30.16 2.26
CA TYR A 120 -1.94 -30.22 3.23
C TYR A 120 -0.73 -29.44 2.72
N MET A 121 -0.31 -28.43 3.48
CA MET A 121 0.95 -27.72 3.29
C MET A 121 1.92 -28.10 4.40
N LYS A 122 3.16 -28.44 4.04
CA LYS A 122 4.21 -28.75 5.02
C LYS A 122 4.36 -27.62 6.02
N THR A 123 4.52 -27.95 7.30
CA THR A 123 4.59 -26.97 8.40
C THR A 123 5.61 -25.87 8.15
N HIS A 124 6.82 -26.21 7.71
CA HIS A 124 7.85 -25.22 7.42
C HIS A 124 7.44 -24.20 6.34
N LEU A 125 6.87 -24.66 5.21
CA LEU A 125 6.36 -23.79 4.15
C LEU A 125 5.20 -22.92 4.63
N LYS A 126 4.30 -23.51 5.41
CA LYS A 126 3.16 -22.81 6.01
C LYS A 126 3.62 -21.65 6.89
N ASP A 127 4.63 -21.87 7.72
CA ASP A 127 5.11 -20.85 8.66
C ASP A 127 5.85 -19.73 7.91
N LYS A 128 6.70 -20.08 6.92
CA LYS A 128 7.35 -19.11 6.02
C LYS A 128 6.35 -18.28 5.22
N PHE A 129 5.31 -18.91 4.67
CA PHE A 129 4.23 -18.23 3.95
C PHE A 129 3.47 -17.26 4.84
N ARG A 130 3.01 -17.71 6.01
CA ARG A 130 2.24 -16.87 6.94
C ARG A 130 3.06 -15.67 7.41
N ARG A 131 4.29 -15.92 7.87
CA ARG A 131 5.19 -14.85 8.33
C ARG A 131 5.49 -13.85 7.21
N GLY A 132 5.89 -14.34 6.03
CA GLY A 132 6.23 -13.48 4.90
C GLY A 132 5.04 -12.65 4.41
N LEU A 133 3.85 -13.26 4.26
CA LEU A 133 2.64 -12.56 3.80
C LEU A 133 2.24 -11.42 4.75
N ILE A 134 2.28 -11.68 6.06
CA ILE A 134 1.95 -10.67 7.08
C ILE A 134 3.01 -9.57 7.11
N LYS A 135 4.29 -9.95 7.08
CA LYS A 135 5.40 -9.00 7.09
C LYS A 135 5.32 -8.03 5.93
N VAL A 136 5.13 -8.52 4.69
CA VAL A 136 5.00 -7.62 3.51
C VAL A 136 3.77 -6.72 3.62
N ALA A 137 2.64 -7.24 4.09
CA ALA A 137 1.42 -6.45 4.19
C ALA A 137 1.54 -5.33 5.24
N GLN A 138 2.16 -5.63 6.38
CA GLN A 138 2.40 -4.66 7.45
C GLN A 138 3.40 -3.59 7.01
N THR A 139 4.57 -3.97 6.49
CA THR A 139 5.65 -3.01 6.19
C THR A 139 5.28 -2.08 5.04
N THR A 140 4.51 -2.57 4.07
CA THR A 140 4.14 -1.76 2.90
C THR A 140 2.79 -1.06 3.05
N GLY A 141 1.91 -1.50 3.95
CA GLY A 141 0.51 -1.05 3.95
C GLY A 141 -0.25 -1.62 2.74
N ALA A 142 -0.02 -2.90 2.43
CA ALA A 142 -0.67 -3.58 1.31
C ALA A 142 -2.12 -3.96 1.62
N TRP A 143 -2.94 -4.06 0.57
CA TRP A 143 -4.19 -4.81 0.62
C TRP A 143 -3.95 -6.25 0.18
N ILE A 144 -4.51 -7.21 0.92
CA ILE A 144 -4.55 -8.62 0.53
C ILE A 144 -5.92 -8.93 -0.05
N LEU A 145 -5.97 -9.30 -1.33
CA LEU A 145 -7.19 -9.73 -2.01
C LEU A 145 -7.19 -11.26 -2.16
N THR A 146 -8.26 -11.93 -1.76
CA THR A 146 -8.36 -13.40 -1.86
C THR A 146 -9.81 -13.87 -2.00
N GLY A 147 -10.06 -15.18 -2.05
CA GLY A 147 -11.39 -15.75 -2.31
C GLY A 147 -12.37 -15.70 -1.13
N GLY A 148 -11.96 -15.26 0.07
CA GLY A 148 -12.84 -15.01 1.22
C GLY A 148 -13.52 -16.22 1.88
N THR A 149 -13.44 -17.43 1.32
CA THR A 149 -14.06 -18.63 1.90
C THR A 149 -13.16 -19.33 2.93
N HIS A 150 -13.73 -20.02 3.91
CA HIS A 150 -13.00 -20.78 4.93
C HIS A 150 -12.51 -22.16 4.44
N ALA A 151 -11.90 -22.19 3.25
CA ALA A 151 -11.39 -23.41 2.63
C ALA A 151 -10.12 -23.14 1.81
N GLY A 152 -9.23 -24.14 1.78
CA GLY A 152 -8.03 -24.12 0.95
C GLY A 152 -7.07 -22.97 1.28
N VAL A 153 -6.57 -22.28 0.25
CA VAL A 153 -5.58 -21.21 0.40
C VAL A 153 -6.14 -20.04 1.22
N MET A 154 -7.41 -19.69 1.03
CA MET A 154 -8.08 -18.61 1.75
C MET A 154 -8.08 -18.84 3.27
N LYS A 155 -8.26 -20.08 3.72
CA LYS A 155 -8.14 -20.47 5.14
C LYS A 155 -6.71 -20.26 5.67
N HIS A 156 -5.68 -20.55 4.87
CA HIS A 156 -4.29 -20.30 5.27
C HIS A 156 -3.97 -18.81 5.40
N VAL A 157 -4.50 -17.97 4.51
CA VAL A 157 -4.41 -16.50 4.59
C VAL A 157 -5.09 -16.01 5.87
N GLY A 158 -6.33 -16.45 6.12
CA GLY A 158 -7.07 -16.07 7.33
C GLY A 158 -6.34 -16.45 8.63
N MET A 159 -5.77 -17.66 8.67
CA MET A 159 -4.95 -18.07 9.81
C MET A 159 -3.70 -17.20 10.01
N ALA A 160 -3.03 -16.77 8.94
CA ALA A 160 -1.88 -15.87 9.04
C ALA A 160 -2.25 -14.56 9.76
N VAL A 161 -3.39 -13.99 9.37
CA VAL A 161 -3.92 -12.71 9.90
C VAL A 161 -4.33 -12.86 11.36
N ARG A 162 -4.93 -14.00 11.71
CA ARG A 162 -5.26 -14.34 13.10
C ARG A 162 -4.02 -14.44 13.97
N ASP A 163 -3.03 -15.22 13.52
CA ASP A 163 -1.80 -15.47 14.26
C ASP A 163 -1.06 -14.13 14.53
N TYR A 164 -1.03 -13.21 13.55
CA TYR A 164 -0.54 -11.83 13.72
C TYR A 164 -1.35 -11.01 14.72
N THR A 165 -2.69 -11.04 14.63
CA THR A 165 -3.53 -10.23 15.52
C THR A 165 -3.35 -10.64 16.99
N LEU A 166 -3.17 -11.93 17.24
CA LEU A 166 -2.92 -12.45 18.58
C LEU A 166 -1.54 -12.05 19.12
N SER A 167 -0.53 -11.88 18.25
CA SER A 167 0.83 -11.51 18.66
C SER A 167 1.05 -10.00 18.82
N SER A 168 0.40 -9.17 17.98
CA SER A 168 0.74 -7.74 17.86
C SER A 168 -0.12 -6.81 18.72
N GLY A 169 -1.07 -7.35 19.49
CA GLY A 169 -1.81 -6.61 20.51
C GLY A 169 -2.43 -5.28 20.04
N LEU A 170 -3.36 -5.32 19.06
CA LEU A 170 -4.29 -4.23 18.64
C LEU A 170 -3.77 -2.79 18.39
N MET A 171 -2.49 -2.47 18.62
CA MET A 171 -2.09 -1.08 18.83
C MET A 171 -1.53 -0.35 17.61
N GLU A 172 -1.27 -1.01 16.46
CA GLU A 172 -0.95 -0.25 15.23
C GLU A 172 -1.08 -1.09 13.94
N GLY A 173 -1.76 -0.53 12.93
CA GLY A 173 -1.80 -1.03 11.55
C GLY A 173 -2.64 -2.30 11.31
N GLN A 174 -3.99 -2.19 11.36
CA GLN A 174 -4.85 -3.31 10.99
C GLN A 174 -4.64 -3.71 9.51
N ILE A 175 -4.23 -4.96 9.29
CA ILE A 175 -4.05 -5.52 7.94
C ILE A 175 -5.40 -5.60 7.23
N VAL A 176 -5.46 -5.04 6.02
CA VAL A 176 -6.66 -5.06 5.18
C VAL A 176 -6.68 -6.32 4.34
N VAL A 177 -7.68 -7.17 4.57
CA VAL A 177 -7.85 -8.46 3.88
C VAL A 177 -9.27 -8.52 3.34
N ILE A 178 -9.37 -8.44 2.02
CA ILE A 178 -10.64 -8.36 1.29
C ILE A 178 -10.90 -9.73 0.64
N GLY A 179 -12.00 -10.35 1.04
CA GLY A 179 -12.51 -11.59 0.44
C GLY A 179 -13.48 -11.28 -0.70
N VAL A 180 -13.18 -11.72 -1.91
CA VAL A 180 -14.09 -11.69 -3.06
C VAL A 180 -14.63 -13.10 -3.26
N ALA A 181 -15.89 -13.33 -2.95
CA ALA A 181 -16.48 -14.67 -2.93
C ALA A 181 -17.82 -14.70 -3.68
N PRO A 182 -18.16 -15.77 -4.42
CA PRO A 182 -19.47 -15.87 -5.05
C PRO A 182 -20.58 -16.02 -4.02
N TRP A 183 -21.57 -15.14 -4.04
CA TRP A 183 -22.77 -15.22 -3.22
C TRP A 183 -23.46 -16.59 -3.34
N GLY A 184 -23.52 -17.11 -4.57
CA GLY A 184 -24.06 -18.42 -4.95
C GLY A 184 -23.51 -19.61 -4.16
N VAL A 185 -22.26 -19.53 -3.67
CA VAL A 185 -21.58 -20.63 -2.97
C VAL A 185 -21.52 -20.44 -1.46
N ILE A 186 -21.98 -19.30 -0.91
CA ILE A 186 -21.91 -19.03 0.51
C ILE A 186 -22.99 -19.81 1.28
N HIS A 187 -22.54 -20.60 2.25
CA HIS A 187 -23.39 -21.28 3.21
C HIS A 187 -23.93 -20.28 4.26
N ASN A 188 -25.10 -20.53 4.85
CA ASN A 188 -25.76 -19.65 5.83
C ASN A 188 -25.94 -18.18 5.39
N ARG A 189 -25.91 -17.89 4.08
CA ARG A 189 -26.02 -16.53 3.54
C ARG A 189 -27.33 -15.81 3.89
N HIS A 190 -28.38 -16.56 4.23
CA HIS A 190 -29.69 -16.00 4.63
C HIS A 190 -29.59 -15.11 5.88
N THR A 191 -28.59 -15.30 6.74
CA THR A 191 -28.37 -14.45 7.92
C THR A 191 -27.80 -13.07 7.56
N LEU A 192 -27.36 -12.89 6.31
CA LEU A 192 -26.80 -11.64 5.78
C LEU A 192 -27.82 -10.82 4.97
N VAL A 193 -29.04 -11.33 4.79
CA VAL A 193 -30.07 -10.68 3.98
C VAL A 193 -30.98 -9.85 4.88
N HIS A 194 -30.94 -8.53 4.71
CA HIS A 194 -31.83 -7.57 5.35
C HIS A 194 -31.99 -6.32 4.45
N PRO A 195 -33.20 -5.98 3.97
CA PRO A 195 -33.42 -4.91 2.98
C PRO A 195 -32.88 -3.53 3.40
N GLU A 196 -32.88 -3.22 4.70
CA GLU A 196 -32.36 -1.95 5.25
C GLU A 196 -30.88 -2.01 5.63
N GLY A 197 -30.21 -3.14 5.34
CA GLY A 197 -28.87 -3.47 5.83
C GLY A 197 -28.87 -4.04 7.24
N CYS A 198 -27.75 -4.64 7.66
CA CYS A 198 -27.63 -5.29 8.97
C CYS A 198 -26.30 -4.95 9.68
N PHE A 199 -26.40 -4.36 10.88
CA PHE A 199 -25.27 -3.77 11.62
C PHE A 199 -25.35 -4.10 13.13
N PRO A 200 -24.89 -5.28 13.60
CA PRO A 200 -24.20 -6.34 12.86
C PRO A 200 -25.08 -7.54 12.51
N ALA A 201 -24.80 -8.16 11.36
CA ALA A 201 -25.27 -9.49 11.00
C ALA A 201 -24.46 -10.56 11.75
N TYR A 202 -25.15 -11.46 12.45
CA TYR A 202 -24.52 -12.60 13.10
C TYR A 202 -24.36 -13.76 12.11
N TYR A 203 -23.12 -14.18 11.87
CA TYR A 203 -22.81 -15.29 10.98
C TYR A 203 -22.16 -16.43 11.77
N ALA A 204 -22.81 -17.59 11.75
CA ALA A 204 -22.30 -18.81 12.38
C ALA A 204 -21.52 -19.66 11.36
N LEU A 205 -20.28 -19.99 11.71
CA LEU A 205 -19.44 -20.91 10.94
C LEU A 205 -19.95 -22.35 11.13
N ASP A 206 -20.44 -22.97 10.07
CA ASP A 206 -20.86 -24.36 10.05
C ASP A 206 -20.10 -25.16 8.99
N GLU A 207 -18.97 -25.75 9.40
CA GLU A 207 -18.16 -26.59 8.50
C GLU A 207 -18.82 -27.96 8.22
N GLN A 208 -19.74 -28.42 9.08
CA GLN A 208 -20.33 -29.76 9.00
C GLN A 208 -21.57 -29.79 8.09
N GLY A 209 -22.39 -28.75 8.12
CA GLY A 209 -23.64 -28.63 7.36
C GLY A 209 -23.51 -28.03 5.95
N GLN A 210 -22.33 -27.55 5.55
CA GLN A 210 -22.18 -26.79 4.29
C GLN A 210 -22.38 -27.60 2.99
N GLY A 211 -22.24 -28.92 3.02
CA GLY A 211 -22.41 -29.78 1.84
C GLY A 211 -21.48 -29.38 0.68
N ARG A 212 -22.06 -28.94 -0.46
CA ARG A 212 -21.32 -28.45 -1.64
C ARG A 212 -20.94 -26.96 -1.58
N LEU A 213 -21.47 -26.24 -0.60
CA LEU A 213 -21.25 -24.81 -0.38
C LEU A 213 -20.01 -24.60 0.50
N SER A 214 -19.59 -23.35 0.64
CA SER A 214 -18.47 -22.95 1.48
C SER A 214 -18.88 -21.88 2.48
N CYS A 215 -18.32 -21.92 3.68
CA CYS A 215 -18.46 -20.82 4.63
C CYS A 215 -17.51 -19.64 4.31
N LEU A 216 -17.84 -18.44 4.81
CA LEU A 216 -16.91 -17.30 4.84
C LEU A 216 -15.83 -17.48 5.90
N ASP A 217 -14.62 -16.98 5.62
CA ASP A 217 -13.48 -17.06 6.54
C ASP A 217 -13.53 -15.97 7.62
N ILE A 218 -13.47 -16.37 8.88
CA ILE A 218 -13.68 -15.48 10.03
C ILE A 218 -12.59 -14.40 10.24
N ASN A 219 -11.44 -14.51 9.55
CA ASN A 219 -10.27 -13.66 9.82
C ASN A 219 -10.05 -12.59 8.76
N HIS A 220 -10.95 -12.47 7.78
CA HIS A 220 -10.94 -11.39 6.79
C HIS A 220 -11.60 -10.14 7.36
N THR A 221 -11.21 -8.97 6.87
CA THR A 221 -11.77 -7.70 7.36
C THR A 221 -12.94 -7.20 6.51
N HIS A 222 -12.97 -7.53 5.22
CA HIS A 222 -14.00 -7.06 4.29
C HIS A 222 -14.42 -8.17 3.32
N PHE A 223 -15.67 -8.12 2.86
CA PHE A 223 -16.22 -9.07 1.89
C PHE A 223 -16.95 -8.37 0.75
N LEU A 224 -16.57 -8.72 -0.48
CA LEU A 224 -17.32 -8.44 -1.70
C LEU A 224 -17.96 -9.76 -2.15
N LEU A 225 -19.29 -9.87 -2.00
CA LEU A 225 -20.03 -11.08 -2.30
C LEU A 225 -20.65 -10.99 -3.69
N VAL A 226 -20.01 -11.60 -4.69
CA VAL A 226 -20.34 -11.43 -6.12
C VAL A 226 -21.49 -12.35 -6.52
N ASP A 227 -22.49 -11.81 -7.18
CA ASP A 227 -23.72 -12.51 -7.52
C ASP A 227 -24.04 -12.37 -9.01
N ASP A 228 -24.07 -13.51 -9.71
CA ASP A 228 -24.59 -13.67 -11.07
C ASP A 228 -25.96 -14.38 -11.09
N GLY A 229 -26.54 -14.60 -9.90
CA GLY A 229 -27.77 -15.34 -9.72
C GLY A 229 -27.61 -16.86 -9.66
N THR A 230 -26.44 -17.42 -9.92
CA THR A 230 -26.30 -18.87 -9.89
C THR A 230 -26.18 -19.40 -8.46
N HIS A 231 -26.55 -20.66 -8.26
CA HIS A 231 -26.40 -21.36 -6.99
C HIS A 231 -25.35 -22.46 -7.10
N GLY A 232 -24.34 -22.43 -6.23
CA GLY A 232 -23.31 -23.47 -6.14
C GLY A 232 -22.24 -23.44 -7.25
N HIS A 233 -22.21 -22.41 -8.09
CA HIS A 233 -21.20 -22.26 -9.14
C HIS A 233 -20.03 -21.39 -8.64
N TYR A 234 -18.81 -21.90 -8.81
CA TYR A 234 -17.58 -21.19 -8.48
C TYR A 234 -17.02 -20.49 -9.72
N GLY A 235 -16.23 -19.44 -9.53
CA GLY A 235 -15.48 -18.77 -10.59
C GLY A 235 -16.17 -17.55 -11.20
N VAL A 236 -17.40 -17.25 -10.76
CA VAL A 236 -18.18 -16.06 -11.14
C VAL A 236 -17.42 -14.77 -10.82
N GLU A 237 -16.68 -14.78 -9.71
CA GLU A 237 -15.95 -13.62 -9.21
C GLU A 237 -14.65 -13.31 -9.97
N ILE A 238 -14.15 -14.25 -10.80
CA ILE A 238 -12.82 -14.16 -11.42
C ILE A 238 -12.70 -12.93 -12.32
N GLU A 239 -13.70 -12.66 -13.15
CA GLU A 239 -13.67 -11.52 -14.07
C GLU A 239 -13.75 -10.20 -13.31
N LEU A 240 -14.71 -10.05 -12.40
CA LEU A 240 -14.85 -8.84 -11.59
C LEU A 240 -13.58 -8.56 -10.77
N ARG A 241 -13.01 -9.59 -10.13
CA ARG A 241 -11.74 -9.49 -9.40
C ARG A 241 -10.62 -8.99 -10.31
N ALA A 242 -10.49 -9.54 -11.52
CA ALA A 242 -9.44 -9.15 -12.45
C ALA A 242 -9.65 -7.75 -13.08
N ARG A 243 -10.89 -7.23 -13.12
CA ARG A 243 -11.20 -5.84 -13.48
C ARG A 243 -10.87 -4.89 -12.33
N LEU A 244 -11.23 -5.26 -11.11
CA LEU A 244 -10.95 -4.48 -9.90
C LEU A 244 -9.44 -4.36 -9.63
N GLU A 245 -8.70 -5.45 -9.71
CA GLU A 245 -7.23 -5.45 -9.57
C GLU A 245 -6.57 -4.50 -10.57
N LYS A 246 -7.04 -4.49 -11.83
CA LYS A 246 -6.54 -3.60 -12.87
C LYS A 246 -6.88 -2.13 -12.60
N LEU A 247 -8.07 -1.84 -12.09
CA LEU A 247 -8.43 -0.47 -11.74
C LEU A 247 -7.54 0.04 -10.59
N ILE A 248 -7.34 -0.78 -9.56
CA ILE A 248 -6.48 -0.44 -8.42
C ILE A 248 -5.04 -0.20 -8.91
N SER A 249 -4.55 -1.03 -9.85
CA SER A 249 -3.21 -0.88 -10.43
C SER A 249 -3.01 0.39 -11.26
N GLN A 250 -4.08 1.11 -11.59
CA GLN A 250 -4.03 2.36 -12.34
C GLN A 250 -4.10 3.59 -11.43
N GLN A 251 -4.40 3.41 -10.15
CA GLN A 251 -4.39 4.49 -9.16
C GLN A 251 -2.95 4.89 -8.84
N THR A 252 -2.77 6.14 -8.42
CA THR A 252 -1.46 6.68 -8.05
C THR A 252 -1.11 6.35 -6.61
N LEU A 253 0.16 6.05 -6.39
CA LEU A 253 0.76 5.73 -5.10
C LEU A 253 0.97 7.02 -4.30
N GLY A 254 -0.05 7.45 -3.55
CA GLY A 254 0.04 8.69 -2.79
C GLY A 254 0.24 9.90 -3.72
N LYS A 255 1.31 10.67 -3.50
CA LYS A 255 1.68 11.82 -4.35
C LYS A 255 2.81 11.52 -5.34
N SER A 256 3.43 10.34 -5.27
CA SER A 256 4.40 9.93 -6.28
C SER A 256 3.61 9.52 -7.52
N GLY A 257 3.97 10.03 -8.70
CA GLY A 257 3.28 9.74 -9.96
C GLY A 257 3.34 8.26 -10.41
N VAL A 258 3.73 7.34 -9.53
CA VAL A 258 3.84 5.91 -9.75
C VAL A 258 2.50 5.24 -9.52
N THR A 259 2.17 4.25 -10.33
CA THR A 259 0.97 3.46 -10.14
C THR A 259 1.12 2.39 -9.07
N ILE A 260 0.02 2.02 -8.41
CA ILE A 260 0.04 0.96 -7.39
C ILE A 260 0.46 -0.38 -8.02
N PRO A 261 1.56 -1.00 -7.56
CA PRO A 261 1.98 -2.31 -8.06
C PRO A 261 1.03 -3.41 -7.60
N VAL A 262 0.84 -4.42 -8.45
CA VAL A 262 0.04 -5.61 -8.15
C VAL A 262 0.90 -6.85 -8.32
N VAL A 263 0.76 -7.80 -7.41
CA VAL A 263 1.45 -9.10 -7.45
C VAL A 263 0.47 -10.23 -7.18
N CYS A 264 0.54 -11.28 -7.98
CA CYS A 264 -0.25 -12.49 -7.80
C CYS A 264 0.57 -13.55 -7.05
N VAL A 265 0.09 -14.02 -5.91
CA VAL A 265 0.74 -15.07 -5.11
C VAL A 265 -0.06 -16.35 -5.22
N VAL A 266 0.61 -17.42 -5.64
CA VAL A 266 -0.02 -18.70 -6.00
C VAL A 266 0.44 -19.79 -5.05
N LEU A 267 -0.53 -20.45 -4.43
CA LEU A 267 -0.32 -21.65 -3.63
C LEU A 267 -1.20 -22.77 -4.17
N ASP A 268 -0.62 -23.95 -4.28
CA ASP A 268 -1.33 -25.14 -4.75
C ASP A 268 -2.03 -24.85 -6.10
N GLY A 269 -3.25 -25.32 -6.31
CA GLY A 269 -4.15 -24.83 -7.34
C GLY A 269 -4.60 -25.86 -8.36
N GLY A 270 -5.63 -25.49 -9.10
CA GLY A 270 -6.24 -26.33 -10.14
C GLY A 270 -6.34 -25.59 -11.48
N PRO A 271 -7.13 -26.12 -12.43
CA PRO A 271 -7.29 -25.52 -13.76
C PRO A 271 -7.73 -24.05 -13.76
N GLY A 272 -8.63 -23.66 -12.85
CA GLY A 272 -9.05 -22.26 -12.70
C GLY A 272 -7.91 -21.35 -12.24
N THR A 273 -7.02 -21.86 -11.38
CA THR A 273 -5.81 -21.15 -10.95
C THR A 273 -4.86 -20.93 -12.12
N LEU A 274 -4.70 -21.91 -13.02
CA LEU A 274 -3.88 -21.74 -14.24
C LEU A 274 -4.39 -20.60 -15.12
N ASN A 275 -5.71 -20.51 -15.30
CA ASN A 275 -6.33 -19.41 -16.04
C ASN A 275 -6.08 -18.06 -15.36
N THR A 276 -6.17 -18.02 -14.02
CA THR A 276 -5.89 -16.81 -13.25
C THR A 276 -4.45 -16.34 -13.44
N ILE A 277 -3.47 -17.25 -13.34
CA ILE A 277 -2.04 -16.95 -13.56
C ILE A 277 -1.80 -16.45 -14.98
N TYR A 278 -2.31 -17.20 -15.97
CA TYR A 278 -2.15 -16.86 -17.39
C TYR A 278 -2.70 -15.46 -17.69
N ASN A 279 -3.91 -15.16 -17.22
CA ASN A 279 -4.54 -13.86 -17.44
C ASN A 279 -3.84 -12.73 -16.67
N ALA A 280 -3.34 -12.99 -15.46
CA ALA A 280 -2.56 -12.02 -14.70
C ALA A 280 -1.26 -11.64 -15.44
N MET A 281 -0.51 -12.64 -15.94
CA MET A 281 0.72 -12.41 -16.68
C MET A 281 0.49 -11.72 -18.03
N LEU A 282 -0.60 -12.04 -18.74
CA LEU A 282 -1.00 -11.30 -19.95
C LEU A 282 -1.30 -9.81 -19.68
N LYS A 283 -1.70 -9.48 -18.45
CA LYS A 283 -1.88 -8.10 -17.98
C LYS A 283 -0.60 -7.52 -17.35
N HIS A 284 0.56 -8.13 -17.60
CA HIS A 284 1.86 -7.73 -17.03
C HIS A 284 1.92 -7.76 -15.49
N THR A 285 1.07 -8.56 -14.84
CA THR A 285 1.11 -8.74 -13.38
C THR A 285 2.08 -9.87 -13.02
N PRO A 286 3.14 -9.61 -12.23
CA PRO A 286 4.07 -10.65 -11.80
C PRO A 286 3.38 -11.68 -10.90
N CYS A 287 3.80 -12.94 -11.05
CA CYS A 287 3.29 -14.08 -10.33
C CYS A 287 4.41 -14.76 -9.51
N VAL A 288 4.16 -14.92 -8.21
CA VAL A 288 5.01 -15.65 -7.27
C VAL A 288 4.39 -17.01 -7.00
N VAL A 289 5.05 -18.08 -7.43
CA VAL A 289 4.62 -19.47 -7.24
C VAL A 289 5.41 -20.11 -6.12
N LEU A 290 4.72 -20.65 -5.11
CA LEU A 290 5.38 -21.31 -3.97
C LEU A 290 5.59 -22.79 -4.26
N GLU A 291 6.84 -23.20 -4.45
CA GLU A 291 7.20 -24.62 -4.62
C GLU A 291 7.00 -25.39 -3.30
N GLY A 292 6.50 -26.62 -3.41
CA GLY A 292 6.14 -27.49 -2.29
C GLY A 292 4.74 -27.26 -1.74
N SER A 293 3.95 -26.36 -2.35
CA SER A 293 2.56 -26.12 -1.97
C SER A 293 1.58 -27.10 -2.62
N GLY A 294 1.99 -27.83 -3.67
CA GLY A 294 1.21 -28.90 -4.29
C GLY A 294 0.66 -28.58 -5.69
N ARG A 295 0.03 -29.61 -6.30
CA ARG A 295 -0.71 -29.59 -7.57
C ARG A 295 -0.10 -28.67 -8.64
N LEU A 296 -0.83 -27.64 -9.07
CA LEU A 296 -0.43 -26.78 -10.18
C LEU A 296 0.84 -25.98 -9.89
N ALA A 297 0.98 -25.43 -8.67
CA ALA A 297 2.14 -24.65 -8.28
C ALA A 297 3.44 -25.46 -8.46
N ASP A 298 3.43 -26.73 -8.06
CA ASP A 298 4.59 -27.62 -8.23
C ASP A 298 4.84 -28.01 -9.69
N VAL A 299 3.78 -28.18 -10.49
CA VAL A 299 3.93 -28.40 -11.94
C VAL A 299 4.68 -27.22 -12.57
N ILE A 300 4.26 -25.98 -12.30
CA ILE A 300 4.90 -24.76 -12.83
C ILE A 300 6.33 -24.61 -12.29
N ALA A 301 6.54 -24.82 -10.99
CA ALA A 301 7.86 -24.69 -10.36
C ALA A 301 8.92 -25.63 -10.97
N GLN A 302 8.52 -26.85 -11.35
CA GLN A 302 9.40 -27.85 -11.96
C GLN A 302 9.81 -27.49 -13.39
N VAL A 303 8.95 -26.80 -14.13
CA VAL A 303 9.22 -26.42 -15.54
C VAL A 303 9.75 -24.99 -15.70
N ALA A 304 9.64 -24.14 -14.68
CA ALA A 304 10.01 -22.72 -14.76
C ALA A 304 11.48 -22.47 -15.14
N ALA A 305 12.39 -23.38 -14.78
CA ALA A 305 13.81 -23.29 -15.11
C ALA A 305 14.19 -23.99 -16.44
N LEU A 306 13.23 -24.64 -17.11
CA LEU A 306 13.47 -25.35 -18.35
C LEU A 306 13.30 -24.41 -19.55
N PRO A 307 14.12 -24.55 -20.60
CA PRO A 307 13.84 -23.93 -21.89
C PRO A 307 12.45 -24.36 -22.40
N VAL A 308 11.70 -23.43 -22.99
CA VAL A 308 10.34 -23.67 -23.50
C VAL A 308 10.26 -24.87 -24.44
N SER A 309 11.32 -25.13 -25.23
CA SER A 309 11.41 -26.28 -26.14
C SER A 309 11.39 -27.65 -25.45
N LYS A 310 11.78 -27.73 -24.17
CA LYS A 310 11.76 -28.98 -23.37
C LYS A 310 10.42 -29.22 -22.68
N VAL A 311 9.55 -28.20 -22.62
CA VAL A 311 8.24 -28.29 -21.99
C VAL A 311 7.26 -28.91 -22.98
N THR A 312 7.18 -30.25 -23.00
CA THR A 312 6.33 -31.01 -23.94
C THR A 312 5.04 -31.48 -23.28
N LEU A 313 4.05 -31.85 -24.10
CA LEU A 313 2.80 -32.48 -23.64
C LEU A 313 3.07 -33.73 -22.78
N VAL A 314 4.09 -34.52 -23.14
CA VAL A 314 4.47 -35.73 -22.40
C VAL A 314 4.97 -35.37 -21.01
N LEU A 315 5.85 -34.38 -20.89
CA LEU A 315 6.37 -33.92 -19.61
C LEU A 315 5.25 -33.36 -18.73
N ILE A 316 4.42 -32.47 -19.27
CA ILE A 316 3.30 -31.88 -18.53
C ILE A 316 2.32 -32.97 -18.09
N SER A 317 1.96 -33.91 -18.98
CA SER A 317 1.11 -35.05 -18.63
C SER A 317 1.68 -35.89 -17.49
N GLN A 318 2.99 -36.15 -17.48
CA GLN A 318 3.67 -36.87 -16.40
C GLN A 318 3.64 -36.10 -15.07
N LEU A 319 3.93 -34.80 -15.09
CA LEU A 319 3.89 -33.95 -13.89
C LEU A 319 2.46 -33.83 -13.34
N MET A 320 1.47 -33.62 -14.22
CA MET A 320 0.06 -33.56 -13.85
C MET A 320 -0.39 -34.88 -13.21
N LYS A 321 -0.02 -36.04 -13.78
CA LYS A 321 -0.27 -37.36 -13.16
C LYS A 321 0.36 -37.48 -11.78
N ARG A 322 1.61 -37.03 -11.62
CA ARG A 322 2.34 -37.09 -10.37
C ARG A 322 1.71 -36.23 -9.28
N PHE A 323 1.36 -34.98 -9.59
CA PHE A 323 0.93 -34.00 -8.59
C PHE A 323 -0.59 -33.98 -8.35
N PHE A 324 -1.43 -34.32 -9.34
CA PHE A 324 -2.88 -34.42 -9.17
C PHE A 324 -3.36 -35.83 -8.80
N GLY A 325 -2.51 -36.85 -8.93
CA GLY A 325 -2.82 -38.22 -8.52
C GLY A 325 -4.09 -38.76 -9.19
N GLN A 326 -5.11 -39.11 -8.39
CA GLN A 326 -6.38 -39.66 -8.91
C GLN A 326 -7.22 -38.63 -9.67
N GLU A 327 -7.13 -37.34 -9.31
CA GLU A 327 -7.89 -36.28 -9.99
C GLU A 327 -7.52 -36.16 -11.47
N TYR A 328 -6.29 -36.55 -11.84
CA TYR A 328 -5.84 -36.55 -13.22
C TYR A 328 -6.75 -37.37 -14.16
N LYS A 329 -7.37 -38.45 -13.67
CA LYS A 329 -8.28 -39.29 -14.46
C LYS A 329 -9.55 -38.56 -14.92
N SER A 330 -9.91 -37.46 -14.25
CA SER A 330 -11.05 -36.63 -14.63
C SER A 330 -10.72 -35.62 -15.74
N PHE A 331 -9.44 -35.47 -16.10
CA PHE A 331 -9.01 -34.51 -17.11
C PHE A 331 -9.09 -35.12 -18.50
N THR A 332 -9.64 -34.37 -19.43
CA THR A 332 -9.69 -34.76 -20.85
C THR A 332 -8.36 -34.46 -21.53
N GLU A 333 -8.04 -35.20 -22.59
CA GLU A 333 -6.81 -34.96 -23.37
C GLU A 333 -6.76 -33.54 -23.94
N VAL A 334 -7.92 -33.02 -24.39
CA VAL A 334 -8.05 -31.66 -24.91
C VAL A 334 -7.66 -30.61 -23.86
N GLN A 335 -8.11 -30.78 -22.61
CA GLN A 335 -7.73 -29.88 -21.51
C GLN A 335 -6.23 -29.93 -21.22
N VAL A 336 -5.62 -31.11 -21.22
CA VAL A 336 -4.17 -31.25 -20.96
C VAL A 336 -3.35 -30.57 -22.06
N ILE A 337 -3.79 -30.66 -23.32
CA ILE A 337 -3.17 -29.94 -24.45
C ILE A 337 -3.27 -28.43 -24.25
N GLU A 338 -4.45 -27.93 -23.91
CA GLU A 338 -4.68 -26.51 -23.64
C GLU A 338 -3.81 -25.99 -22.48
N TRP A 339 -3.77 -26.73 -21.36
CA TRP A 339 -2.97 -26.36 -20.20
C TRP A 339 -1.48 -26.41 -20.50
N THR A 340 -1.01 -27.37 -21.29
CA THR A 340 0.38 -27.41 -21.75
C THR A 340 0.74 -26.13 -22.50
N LYS A 341 -0.12 -25.67 -23.40
CA LYS A 341 0.09 -24.40 -24.12
C LYS A 341 0.14 -23.21 -23.16
N LYS A 342 -0.81 -23.10 -22.23
CA LYS A 342 -0.82 -22.02 -21.22
C LYS A 342 0.45 -22.02 -20.35
N ILE A 343 0.92 -23.20 -19.93
CA ILE A 343 2.16 -23.34 -19.16
C ILE A 343 3.36 -22.91 -19.99
N GLN A 344 3.45 -23.31 -21.26
CA GLN A 344 4.51 -22.86 -22.16
C GLN A 344 4.52 -21.33 -22.32
N ASP A 345 3.35 -20.72 -22.49
CA ASP A 345 3.21 -19.27 -22.61
C ASP A 345 3.62 -18.53 -21.32
N ILE A 346 3.27 -19.08 -20.15
CA ILE A 346 3.72 -18.56 -18.83
C ILE A 346 5.26 -18.56 -18.76
N ILE A 347 5.91 -19.66 -19.14
CA ILE A 347 7.38 -19.80 -19.05
C ILE A 347 8.09 -18.90 -20.08
N ARG A 348 7.42 -18.49 -21.16
CA ARG A 348 7.96 -17.52 -22.14
C ARG A 348 8.13 -16.12 -21.56
N MET A 349 7.52 -15.81 -20.41
CA MET A 349 7.62 -14.52 -19.72
C MET A 349 8.39 -14.66 -18.39
N PRO A 350 9.68 -15.00 -18.41
CA PRO A 350 10.45 -15.28 -17.19
C PRO A 350 10.61 -14.06 -16.28
N HIS A 351 10.49 -12.84 -16.80
CA HIS A 351 10.56 -11.60 -16.02
C HIS A 351 9.33 -11.38 -15.11
N LEU A 352 8.18 -11.99 -15.42
CA LEU A 352 6.96 -11.94 -14.60
C LEU A 352 6.80 -13.17 -13.69
N LEU A 353 7.57 -14.23 -13.90
CA LEU A 353 7.47 -15.45 -13.11
C LEU A 353 8.61 -15.53 -12.08
N THR A 354 8.24 -15.69 -10.81
CA THR A 354 9.16 -15.95 -9.70
C THR A 354 8.71 -17.21 -8.97
N VAL A 355 9.64 -18.16 -8.79
CA VAL A 355 9.38 -19.38 -8.03
C VAL A 355 10.07 -19.25 -6.67
N PHE A 356 9.27 -19.22 -5.60
CA PHE A 356 9.79 -19.25 -4.24
C PHE A 356 10.13 -20.68 -3.87
N ARG A 357 11.40 -20.89 -3.48
CA ARG A 357 11.92 -22.15 -2.97
C ARG A 357 12.41 -21.92 -1.55
N ILE A 358 12.10 -22.86 -0.68
CA ILE A 358 12.68 -22.85 0.66
C ILE A 358 14.16 -23.20 0.53
N ASP A 359 15.01 -22.27 0.96
CA ASP A 359 16.44 -22.44 1.10
C ASP A 359 16.77 -22.23 2.58
N GLU A 360 17.36 -23.24 3.23
CA GLU A 360 17.67 -23.19 4.67
C GLU A 360 18.93 -22.34 4.94
N ASP A 361 19.81 -22.20 3.94
CA ASP A 361 21.06 -21.45 4.06
C ASP A 361 20.84 -19.94 3.92
N LYS A 362 19.69 -19.54 3.36
CA LYS A 362 19.30 -18.14 3.19
C LYS A 362 18.15 -17.84 4.15
N ASN A 363 18.29 -16.79 4.97
CA ASN A 363 17.18 -16.27 5.79
C ASN A 363 16.15 -15.50 4.93
N TYR A 364 15.74 -16.11 3.83
CA TYR A 364 14.90 -15.54 2.81
C TYR A 364 13.45 -15.99 3.04
N ASP A 365 12.56 -15.01 3.12
CA ASP A 365 11.13 -15.21 3.39
C ASP A 365 10.29 -14.82 2.17
N VAL A 366 9.00 -15.16 2.22
CA VAL A 366 8.08 -14.92 1.11
C VAL A 366 7.89 -13.43 0.81
N ASP A 367 8.07 -12.55 1.80
CA ASP A 367 8.05 -11.09 1.61
C ASP A 367 9.12 -10.63 0.61
N VAL A 368 10.35 -11.14 0.73
CA VAL A 368 11.45 -10.80 -0.17
C VAL A 368 11.15 -11.27 -1.59
N ALA A 369 10.60 -12.48 -1.78
CA ALA A 369 10.19 -12.98 -3.10
C ALA A 369 9.10 -12.12 -3.74
N ILE A 370 8.14 -11.66 -2.95
CA ILE A 370 7.07 -10.79 -3.44
C ILE A 370 7.65 -9.47 -3.96
N LEU A 371 8.51 -8.82 -3.18
CA LEU A 371 9.10 -7.53 -3.54
C LEU A 371 10.10 -7.66 -4.70
N GLN A 372 10.93 -8.70 -4.71
CA GLN A 372 11.83 -8.97 -5.83
C GLN A 372 11.08 -9.28 -7.12
N ALA A 373 9.94 -9.98 -7.08
CA ALA A 373 9.14 -10.23 -8.27
C ALA A 373 8.59 -8.92 -8.89
N LEU A 374 8.18 -7.96 -8.05
CA LEU A 374 7.74 -6.64 -8.49
C LEU A 374 8.89 -5.83 -9.11
N LEU A 375 10.06 -5.83 -8.46
CA LEU A 375 11.23 -5.14 -8.99
C LEU A 375 11.69 -5.78 -10.31
N LYS A 376 11.75 -7.11 -10.39
CA LYS A 376 12.09 -7.86 -11.60
C LYS A 376 11.16 -7.53 -12.76
N ALA A 377 9.86 -7.48 -12.52
CA ALA A 377 8.86 -7.11 -13.54
C ALA A 377 9.01 -5.66 -14.00
N SER A 378 9.35 -4.75 -13.08
CA SER A 378 9.55 -3.32 -13.41
C SER A 378 10.76 -3.08 -14.31
N ARG A 379 11.77 -3.97 -14.31
CA ARG A 379 12.97 -3.87 -15.16
C ARG A 379 12.71 -4.10 -16.65
N SER A 380 11.73 -4.95 -16.94
CA SER A 380 11.47 -5.46 -18.29
C SER A 380 10.50 -4.61 -19.11
N ASP A 381 9.94 -3.54 -18.55
CA ASP A 381 9.03 -2.65 -19.27
C ASP A 381 9.80 -1.94 -20.40
N GLU A 382 9.50 -2.30 -21.66
CA GLU A 382 10.30 -2.03 -22.88
C GLU A 382 10.52 -0.53 -23.20
N HIS A 383 9.92 0.39 -22.44
CA HIS A 383 9.97 1.84 -22.67
C HIS A 383 10.88 2.61 -21.69
N ALA A 384 11.52 1.94 -20.74
CA ALA A 384 12.01 2.59 -19.52
C ALA A 384 13.49 2.33 -19.20
N GLY A 385 14.44 2.71 -20.07
CA GLY A 385 15.87 2.61 -19.76
C GLY A 385 16.26 3.35 -18.46
N ARG A 386 15.93 4.65 -18.37
CA ARG A 386 16.16 5.47 -17.16
C ARG A 386 14.99 5.41 -16.17
N GLN A 387 13.77 5.29 -16.67
CA GLN A 387 12.55 5.25 -15.84
C GLN A 387 12.38 3.95 -15.06
N SER A 388 13.06 2.86 -15.43
CA SER A 388 12.96 1.58 -14.73
C SER A 388 13.52 1.67 -13.30
N TRP A 389 14.75 2.15 -13.14
CA TRP A 389 15.37 2.22 -11.82
C TRP A 389 14.75 3.32 -10.95
N GLU A 390 14.31 4.43 -11.55
CA GLU A 390 13.61 5.51 -10.85
C GLU A 390 12.36 4.96 -10.17
N ARG A 391 11.54 4.22 -10.92
CA ARG A 391 10.36 3.54 -10.40
C ARG A 391 10.71 2.50 -9.35
N GLN A 392 11.75 1.70 -9.56
CA GLN A 392 12.20 0.70 -8.59
C GLN A 392 12.61 1.33 -7.26
N LEU A 393 13.34 2.44 -7.31
CA LEU A 393 13.81 3.14 -6.13
C LEU A 393 12.66 3.84 -5.40
N GLU A 394 11.74 4.48 -6.13
CA GLU A 394 10.53 5.06 -5.55
C GLU A 394 9.66 4.01 -4.87
N LEU A 395 9.51 2.82 -5.47
CA LEU A 395 8.81 1.69 -4.85
C LEU A 395 9.53 1.18 -3.61
N ALA A 396 10.85 0.98 -3.66
CA ALA A 396 11.63 0.50 -2.52
C ALA A 396 11.57 1.48 -1.33
N VAL A 397 11.70 2.78 -1.61
CA VAL A 397 11.51 3.86 -0.63
C VAL A 397 10.09 3.79 -0.09
N ALA A 398 9.06 3.76 -0.94
CA ALA A 398 7.65 3.69 -0.52
C ALA A 398 7.37 2.52 0.44
N TRP A 399 7.93 1.34 0.15
CA TRP A 399 7.80 0.13 0.97
C TRP A 399 8.62 0.12 2.26
N ASN A 400 9.53 1.07 2.45
CA ASN A 400 10.48 1.10 3.56
C ASN A 400 11.26 -0.21 3.73
N ARG A 401 11.71 -0.80 2.60
CA ARG A 401 12.52 -2.03 2.56
C ARG A 401 13.93 -1.77 2.03
N VAL A 402 14.79 -1.30 2.93
CA VAL A 402 16.18 -0.92 2.68
C VAL A 402 17.02 -2.10 2.19
N ASP A 403 16.82 -3.27 2.79
CA ASP A 403 17.49 -4.53 2.44
C ASP A 403 17.31 -4.91 0.97
N ILE A 404 16.10 -4.70 0.44
CA ILE A 404 15.80 -4.95 -0.96
C ILE A 404 16.49 -3.92 -1.86
N ALA A 405 16.44 -2.64 -1.49
CA ALA A 405 17.08 -1.58 -2.27
C ALA A 405 18.60 -1.81 -2.37
N GLU A 406 19.24 -2.15 -1.26
CA GLU A 406 20.66 -2.48 -1.21
C GLU A 406 21.00 -3.66 -2.13
N SER A 407 20.29 -4.79 -1.99
CA SER A 407 20.61 -6.01 -2.73
C SER A 407 20.26 -5.96 -4.23
N GLU A 408 19.19 -5.26 -4.61
CA GLU A 408 18.67 -5.28 -5.98
C GLU A 408 19.02 -4.02 -6.75
N ILE A 409 19.00 -2.84 -6.13
CA ILE A 409 19.15 -1.55 -6.83
C ILE A 409 20.59 -1.04 -6.74
N PHE A 410 21.19 -1.09 -5.55
CA PHE A 410 22.56 -0.63 -5.31
C PHE A 410 23.58 -1.76 -5.50
N THR A 411 23.61 -2.35 -6.68
CA THR A 411 24.58 -3.38 -7.04
C THR A 411 25.93 -2.77 -7.43
N GLU A 412 27.01 -3.56 -7.32
CA GLU A 412 28.37 -3.16 -7.72
C GLU A 412 28.49 -2.72 -9.19
N GLU A 413 27.58 -3.18 -10.04
CA GLU A 413 27.52 -2.85 -11.47
C GLU A 413 26.83 -1.50 -11.74
N SER A 414 26.11 -0.94 -10.76
CA SER A 414 25.29 0.25 -10.94
C SER A 414 26.11 1.53 -10.72
N GLN A 415 26.05 2.46 -11.68
CA GLN A 415 26.70 3.77 -11.58
C GLN A 415 25.66 4.84 -11.27
N TRP A 416 25.82 5.51 -10.12
CA TRP A 416 24.90 6.52 -9.62
C TRP A 416 25.50 7.91 -9.66
N THR A 417 24.72 8.91 -10.09
CA THR A 417 25.06 10.31 -9.82
C THR A 417 24.21 10.83 -8.66
N SER A 418 24.73 11.80 -7.91
CA SER A 418 24.00 12.44 -6.81
C SER A 418 22.61 12.93 -7.27
N CYS A 419 22.51 13.54 -8.45
CA CYS A 419 21.26 14.10 -8.97
C CYS A 419 20.20 13.04 -9.27
N ASP A 420 20.60 11.84 -9.70
CA ASP A 420 19.68 10.73 -9.98
C ASP A 420 18.95 10.28 -8.69
N LEU A 421 19.60 10.42 -7.53
CA LEU A 421 19.08 10.00 -6.23
C LEU A 421 18.29 11.10 -5.49
N HIS A 422 18.26 12.35 -5.99
CA HIS A 422 17.58 13.47 -5.32
C HIS A 422 16.08 13.24 -5.11
N PRO A 423 15.30 12.70 -6.07
CA PRO A 423 13.87 12.44 -5.85
C PRO A 423 13.63 11.41 -4.74
N ALA A 424 14.43 10.35 -4.72
CA ALA A 424 14.37 9.31 -3.68
C ALA A 424 14.77 9.86 -2.30
N MET A 425 15.81 10.70 -2.24
CA MET A 425 16.22 11.38 -1.00
C MET A 425 15.11 12.27 -0.46
N PHE A 426 14.47 13.06 -1.32
CA PHE A 426 13.34 13.90 -0.93
C PHE A 426 12.17 13.06 -0.39
N SER A 427 11.80 11.99 -1.09
CA SER A 427 10.74 11.06 -0.67
C SER A 427 11.06 10.35 0.66
N ALA A 428 12.31 9.96 0.88
CA ALA A 428 12.76 9.32 2.11
C ALA A 428 12.75 10.29 3.31
N LEU A 429 13.16 11.55 3.10
CA LEU A 429 13.10 12.60 4.13
C LEU A 429 11.66 12.92 4.51
N VAL A 430 10.79 13.21 3.53
CA VAL A 430 9.37 13.53 3.78
C VAL A 430 8.63 12.35 4.39
N GLY A 431 8.99 11.12 4.01
CA GLY A 431 8.38 9.89 4.49
C GLY A 431 8.88 9.39 5.84
N ASP A 432 9.78 10.12 6.50
CA ASP A 432 10.43 9.73 7.76
C ASP A 432 11.08 8.34 7.72
N LYS A 433 12.04 8.16 6.79
CA LYS A 433 12.72 6.89 6.54
C LYS A 433 14.24 7.02 6.73
N PRO A 434 14.73 7.11 7.99
CA PRO A 434 16.13 7.40 8.30
C PRO A 434 17.12 6.38 7.72
N GLU A 435 16.80 5.09 7.78
CA GLU A 435 17.65 4.04 7.19
C GLU A 435 17.81 4.19 5.66
N PHE A 436 16.77 4.63 4.95
CA PHE A 436 16.87 4.94 3.52
C PHE A 436 17.71 6.20 3.27
N VAL A 437 17.58 7.22 4.11
CA VAL A 437 18.40 8.43 4.02
C VAL A 437 19.88 8.06 4.18
N ARG A 438 20.21 7.22 5.18
CA ARG A 438 21.56 6.70 5.39
C ARG A 438 22.06 5.93 4.17
N LEU A 439 21.28 4.98 3.65
CA LEU A 439 21.63 4.22 2.44
C LEU A 439 21.91 5.14 1.24
N LEU A 440 21.09 6.17 1.02
CA LEU A 440 21.26 7.11 -0.09
C LEU A 440 22.51 8.00 0.07
N LEU A 441 22.84 8.41 1.29
CA LEU A 441 24.08 9.14 1.57
C LEU A 441 25.31 8.26 1.30
N GLU A 442 25.29 7.01 1.76
CA GLU A 442 26.37 6.03 1.53
C GLU A 442 26.57 5.72 0.04
N ASN A 443 25.50 5.76 -0.75
CA ASN A 443 25.53 5.55 -2.20
C ASN A 443 25.77 6.83 -3.03
N GLY A 444 26.19 7.94 -2.40
CA GLY A 444 26.75 9.09 -3.11
C GLY A 444 25.84 10.32 -3.25
N VAL A 445 24.75 10.41 -2.49
CA VAL A 445 24.02 11.68 -2.37
C VAL A 445 24.87 12.72 -1.65
N CYS A 446 25.10 13.85 -2.31
CA CYS A 446 25.77 15.01 -1.72
C CYS A 446 24.72 16.02 -1.23
N VAL A 447 24.59 16.19 0.09
CA VAL A 447 23.63 17.13 0.71
C VAL A 447 23.78 18.56 0.15
N GLY A 448 25.01 18.99 -0.12
CA GLY A 448 25.27 20.31 -0.68
C GLY A 448 24.73 20.51 -2.10
N LYS A 449 24.77 19.47 -2.95
CA LYS A 449 24.13 19.50 -4.28
C LYS A 449 22.62 19.30 -4.19
N PHE A 450 22.16 18.51 -3.22
CA PHE A 450 20.74 18.26 -3.01
C PHE A 450 20.01 19.55 -2.63
N LEU A 451 20.54 20.32 -1.68
CA LEU A 451 20.02 21.61 -1.23
C LEU A 451 20.71 22.79 -1.94
N GLU A 452 21.08 22.66 -3.21
CA GLU A 452 21.68 23.79 -3.95
C GLU A 452 20.62 24.87 -4.29
N GLN A 453 19.37 24.44 -4.48
CA GLN A 453 18.24 25.31 -4.80
C GLN A 453 17.39 25.59 -3.54
N GLU A 454 17.14 26.88 -3.27
CA GLU A 454 16.32 27.35 -2.13
C GLU A 454 14.90 26.75 -2.12
N ASP A 455 14.35 26.50 -3.31
CA ASP A 455 13.01 25.94 -3.50
C ASP A 455 12.85 24.56 -2.84
N LYS A 456 13.88 23.71 -2.91
CA LYS A 456 13.83 22.36 -2.30
C LYS A 456 13.74 22.42 -0.79
N LEU A 457 14.48 23.31 -0.14
CA LEU A 457 14.40 23.50 1.31
C LEU A 457 13.01 24.04 1.70
N THR A 458 12.49 24.98 0.92
CA THR A 458 11.13 25.51 1.11
C THR A 458 10.08 24.39 0.97
N GLU A 459 10.25 23.51 0.00
CA GLU A 459 9.39 22.34 -0.21
C GLU A 459 9.47 21.33 0.94
N LEU A 460 10.65 21.10 1.52
CA LEU A 460 10.81 20.26 2.73
C LEU A 460 10.07 20.86 3.93
N TYR A 461 10.19 22.18 4.16
CA TYR A 461 9.43 22.85 5.22
C TYR A 461 7.91 22.83 4.98
N ALA A 462 7.47 22.82 3.71
CA ALA A 462 6.05 22.69 3.36
C ALA A 462 5.48 21.30 3.69
N HIS A 463 6.34 20.28 3.78
CA HIS A 463 5.99 18.89 4.07
C HIS A 463 6.25 18.47 5.53
N LEU A 464 6.46 19.42 6.44
CA LEU A 464 6.58 19.10 7.87
C LEU A 464 5.35 18.32 8.38
N PRO A 465 5.55 17.32 9.26
CA PRO A 465 4.45 16.64 9.94
C PRO A 465 3.70 17.60 10.86
N ALA A 466 2.57 17.16 11.40
CA ALA A 466 1.75 17.94 12.33
C ALA A 466 2.46 18.12 13.69
N CYS A 467 3.47 18.98 13.75
CA CYS A 467 4.25 19.27 14.94
C CYS A 467 3.96 20.66 15.51
N PHE A 468 4.38 20.91 16.75
CA PHE A 468 4.19 22.20 17.41
C PHE A 468 4.82 23.37 16.62
N PHE A 469 5.99 23.17 16.01
CA PHE A 469 6.65 24.18 15.18
C PHE A 469 5.78 24.57 13.97
N LEU A 470 5.20 23.60 13.26
CA LEU A 470 4.30 23.85 12.14
C LEU A 470 3.06 24.66 12.59
N ARG A 471 2.50 24.35 13.76
CA ARG A 471 1.38 25.12 14.34
C ARG A 471 1.75 26.59 14.59
N LYS A 472 2.97 26.87 15.07
CA LYS A 472 3.46 28.26 15.25
C LYS A 472 3.66 28.97 13.92
N LEU A 473 4.26 28.27 12.96
CA LEU A 473 4.50 28.81 11.62
C LEU A 473 3.17 29.15 10.93
N ALA A 474 2.17 28.26 10.99
CA ALA A 474 0.84 28.50 10.45
C ALA A 474 0.15 29.73 11.08
N LYS A 475 0.26 29.91 12.42
CA LYS A 475 -0.25 31.11 13.11
C LYS A 475 0.40 32.40 12.58
N ARG A 476 1.69 32.33 12.25
CA ARG A 476 2.47 33.47 11.75
C ARG A 476 2.08 33.84 10.32
N VAL A 477 1.98 32.84 9.43
CA VAL A 477 1.56 33.04 8.03
C VAL A 477 0.16 33.65 7.93
N GLN A 478 -0.75 33.26 8.82
CA GLN A 478 -2.14 33.73 8.82
C GLN A 478 -2.39 34.99 9.65
N GLY A 479 -1.33 35.68 10.11
CA GLY A 479 -1.46 36.91 10.89
C GLY A 479 -2.27 36.76 12.19
N GLY A 480 -2.25 35.57 12.81
CA GLY A 480 -2.90 35.29 14.09
C GLY A 480 -4.38 34.88 14.05
N LYS A 481 -4.98 34.63 12.88
CA LYS A 481 -6.41 34.26 12.75
C LYS A 481 -6.72 32.75 12.69
N ILE A 482 -6.11 31.93 13.55
CA ILE A 482 -6.47 30.49 13.65
C ILE A 482 -7.46 30.29 14.81
N HIS A 483 -8.64 29.72 14.51
CA HIS A 483 -9.58 29.26 15.54
C HIS A 483 -9.01 27.98 16.19
N ARG A 484 -9.06 27.87 17.53
CA ARG A 484 -8.67 26.65 18.26
C ARG A 484 -9.44 25.46 17.68
N GLY A 485 -8.74 24.50 17.07
CA GLY A 485 -9.30 23.22 16.61
C GLY A 485 -9.11 22.87 15.12
N GLN A 486 -8.54 23.75 14.29
CA GLN A 486 -8.13 23.38 12.91
C GLN A 486 -6.65 22.96 12.87
N GLU A 487 -6.38 21.70 12.54
CA GLU A 487 -5.03 21.22 12.27
C GLU A 487 -4.58 21.67 10.87
N PRO A 488 -3.42 22.35 10.74
CA PRO A 488 -2.87 22.67 9.43
C PRO A 488 -2.46 21.39 8.70
N GLN A 489 -3.03 21.17 7.51
CA GLN A 489 -2.70 20.03 6.65
C GLN A 489 -1.33 20.24 5.95
N PRO A 490 -0.45 19.23 5.89
CA PRO A 490 0.83 19.30 5.17
C PRO A 490 0.66 19.71 3.70
N GLY A 491 1.47 20.65 3.22
CA GLY A 491 1.45 21.12 1.83
C GLY A 491 0.32 22.11 1.44
N SER A 492 -0.50 22.57 2.39
CA SER A 492 -1.62 23.49 2.11
C SER A 492 -1.29 24.98 2.23
N SER A 493 -0.18 25.32 2.92
CA SER A 493 0.19 26.69 3.28
C SER A 493 1.39 27.16 2.47
N LYS A 494 1.35 28.37 1.90
CA LYS A 494 2.51 29.02 1.27
C LYS A 494 3.53 29.43 2.34
N ILE A 495 4.34 28.47 2.78
CA ILE A 495 5.45 28.69 3.71
C ILE A 495 6.61 29.27 2.90
N SER A 496 7.24 30.33 3.41
CA SER A 496 8.45 30.91 2.84
C SER A 496 9.56 30.84 3.88
N LEU A 497 10.82 30.83 3.43
CA LEU A 497 11.97 30.78 4.34
C LEU A 497 12.06 32.02 5.25
N SER A 498 11.48 33.16 4.85
CA SER A 498 11.37 34.33 5.73
C SER A 498 10.53 34.03 6.99
N HIS A 499 9.40 33.34 6.84
CA HIS A 499 8.57 32.93 7.97
C HIS A 499 9.31 31.94 8.88
N VAL A 500 10.08 31.01 8.29
CA VAL A 500 10.92 30.06 9.04
C VAL A 500 12.01 30.81 9.81
N ALA A 501 12.73 31.74 9.16
CA ALA A 501 13.80 32.50 9.78
C ALA A 501 13.34 33.35 10.96
N GLU A 502 12.16 33.98 10.86
CA GLU A 502 11.57 34.73 11.97
C GLU A 502 11.24 33.85 13.17
N GLU A 503 10.64 32.67 12.92
CA GLU A 503 10.26 31.77 14.00
C GLU A 503 11.49 31.13 14.66
N VAL A 504 12.49 30.74 13.86
CA VAL A 504 13.78 30.25 14.35
C VAL A 504 14.50 31.34 15.16
N ARG A 505 14.46 32.60 14.71
CA ARG A 505 15.01 33.74 15.47
C ARG A 505 14.27 33.98 16.77
N HIS A 506 12.95 33.81 16.81
CA HIS A 506 12.18 33.88 18.05
C HIS A 506 12.62 32.80 19.06
N LEU A 507 12.90 31.58 18.58
CA LEU A 507 13.35 30.46 19.40
C LEU A 507 14.80 30.59 19.88
N LEU A 508 15.71 31.03 19.01
CA LEU A 508 17.12 31.27 19.34
C LEU A 508 17.33 32.56 20.15
N GLY A 509 16.47 33.57 19.99
CA GLY A 509 16.53 34.84 20.70
C GLY A 509 16.88 36.03 19.80
N SER A 510 16.43 37.21 20.19
CA SER A 510 16.53 38.45 19.40
C SER A 510 17.97 38.92 19.13
N PHE A 511 18.95 38.42 19.88
CA PHE A 511 20.37 38.74 19.73
C PHE A 511 21.01 38.12 18.47
N THR A 512 20.37 37.13 17.84
CA THR A 512 20.86 36.54 16.59
C THR A 512 20.35 37.30 15.37
N GLN A 513 21.10 37.22 14.27
CA GLN A 513 20.64 37.64 12.95
C GLN A 513 19.67 36.60 12.36
N PRO A 514 18.77 36.97 11.43
CA PRO A 514 17.95 36.02 10.69
C PRO A 514 18.80 34.98 9.94
N LEU A 515 18.40 33.71 10.02
CA LEU A 515 19.16 32.60 9.42
C LEU A 515 19.06 32.59 7.89
N TYR A 516 17.86 32.86 7.35
CA TYR A 516 17.59 32.97 5.92
C TYR A 516 17.34 34.44 5.57
N GLY A 517 17.99 34.92 4.51
CA GLY A 517 17.79 36.27 3.98
C GLY A 517 16.47 36.41 3.20
N LEU A 518 16.02 37.65 2.96
CA LEU A 518 14.95 37.92 1.99
C LEU A 518 15.50 37.60 0.59
N SER A 519 14.86 36.67 -0.12
CA SER A 519 15.40 36.05 -1.34
C SER A 519 15.93 37.05 -2.39
N ARG A 520 17.09 36.69 -2.97
CA ARG A 520 17.73 37.33 -4.13
C ARG A 520 16.89 37.08 -5.38
N HIS A 521 15.73 37.73 -5.54
CA HIS A 521 15.20 37.87 -6.89
C HIS A 521 16.16 38.75 -7.69
N LYS A 522 16.76 38.17 -8.74
CA LYS A 522 17.43 38.91 -9.81
C LYS A 522 16.51 40.07 -10.21
N MET A 523 16.86 41.29 -9.79
CA MET A 523 16.41 42.50 -10.44
C MET A 523 16.96 42.44 -11.87
N THR A 524 16.21 41.85 -12.79
CA THR A 524 16.38 42.14 -14.21
C THR A 524 16.04 43.62 -14.34
N GLY A 525 17.07 44.44 -14.61
CA GLY A 525 16.98 45.89 -14.58
C GLY A 525 16.12 46.46 -15.69
N ASP A 526 14.80 46.37 -15.57
CA ASP A 526 13.87 47.02 -16.50
C ASP A 526 12.65 47.70 -15.86
N ASP A 527 12.58 47.80 -14.52
CA ASP A 527 11.55 48.60 -13.86
C ASP A 527 12.16 49.84 -13.16
N VAL A 528 12.85 50.66 -13.94
CA VAL A 528 12.96 52.10 -13.63
C VAL A 528 12.09 52.83 -14.64
N ARG A 529 10.84 53.13 -14.26
CA ARG A 529 10.09 54.28 -14.80
C ARG A 529 8.87 54.63 -13.95
N LEU A 530 8.92 55.88 -13.47
CA LEU A 530 7.80 56.81 -13.20
C LEU A 530 7.09 56.62 -11.85
N ALA A 531 6.83 57.62 -11.02
CA ALA A 531 6.94 59.08 -11.16
C ALA A 531 7.02 59.73 -9.77
N VAL A 532 7.76 60.84 -9.68
CA VAL A 532 7.68 61.81 -8.58
C VAL A 532 6.53 62.79 -8.89
N PRO A 533 5.76 63.23 -7.89
CA PRO A 533 5.66 64.68 -7.68
C PRO A 533 5.75 65.11 -6.20
N SER A 534 6.81 65.87 -5.92
CA SER A 534 6.80 67.15 -5.19
C SER A 534 6.16 67.23 -3.79
N LYS A 535 7.00 67.18 -2.74
CA LYS A 535 7.29 68.31 -1.80
C LYS A 535 8.17 67.86 -0.63
N GLY A 536 9.26 68.61 -0.38
CA GLY A 536 9.96 68.66 0.91
C GLY A 536 11.24 67.83 0.98
N LEU A 537 12.38 68.50 0.79
CA LEU A 537 13.71 68.00 1.09
C LEU A 537 13.86 67.84 2.61
N VAL A 538 14.14 66.64 3.09
CA VAL A 538 14.84 66.41 4.36
C VAL A 538 15.88 65.33 4.08
N ASP A 539 17.15 65.70 4.09
CA ASP A 539 18.27 64.78 4.00
C ASP A 539 18.25 63.81 5.20
N LEU A 540 18.19 62.51 4.92
CA LEU A 540 18.66 61.48 5.85
C LEU A 540 19.96 60.89 5.29
N PRO A 541 20.97 60.61 6.13
CA PRO A 541 22.32 60.33 5.65
C PRO A 541 22.34 59.04 4.84
N CYS A 542 22.92 59.13 3.65
CA CYS A 542 23.54 58.00 2.96
C CYS A 542 24.64 57.43 3.87
N LEU A 543 24.28 56.52 4.77
CA LEU A 543 25.20 55.55 5.34
C LEU A 543 24.99 54.28 4.52
N GLY A 544 25.95 53.99 3.66
CA GLY A 544 26.07 52.68 3.05
C GLY A 544 26.17 51.66 4.17
N GLU A 545 25.12 50.85 4.33
CA GLU A 545 25.30 49.55 4.95
C GLU A 545 26.06 48.71 3.92
N GLU A 546 27.37 48.63 4.14
CA GLU A 546 28.22 47.60 3.57
C GLU A 546 27.52 46.25 3.72
N TRP A 547 27.28 45.63 2.58
CA TRP A 547 26.60 44.36 2.43
C TRP A 547 27.43 43.27 3.14
N THR A 548 27.02 42.82 4.32
CA THR A 548 27.75 41.76 5.04
C THR A 548 27.44 40.40 4.40
N PRO A 549 28.47 39.62 3.99
CA PRO A 549 28.32 38.31 3.35
C PRO A 549 28.01 37.19 4.37
N ASP A 550 27.27 37.47 5.45
CA ASP A 550 27.26 36.60 6.64
C ASP A 550 26.15 35.55 6.65
N THR A 551 25.14 35.62 5.77
CA THR A 551 24.21 34.49 5.56
C THR A 551 24.87 33.43 4.67
N VAL A 552 25.87 32.74 5.22
CA VAL A 552 26.51 31.61 4.56
C VAL A 552 25.49 30.48 4.44
N TRP A 553 25.22 30.07 3.20
CA TRP A 553 24.43 28.88 2.90
C TRP A 553 25.17 27.65 3.41
N ASP A 554 24.59 26.95 4.38
CA ASP A 554 25.14 25.71 4.95
C ASP A 554 24.09 24.59 4.91
N PRO A 555 24.11 23.78 3.84
CA PRO A 555 23.18 22.66 3.63
C PRO A 555 23.09 21.69 4.81
N GLY A 556 24.21 21.42 5.49
CA GLY A 556 24.24 20.50 6.63
C GLY A 556 23.45 21.05 7.81
N ARG A 557 23.67 22.35 8.13
CA ARG A 557 22.92 23.07 9.15
C ARG A 557 21.42 23.11 8.83
N ASP A 558 21.06 23.35 7.57
CA ASP A 558 19.66 23.50 7.17
C ASP A 558 18.89 22.17 7.27
N LEU A 559 19.50 21.07 6.85
CA LEU A 559 18.93 19.72 7.03
C LEU A 559 18.80 19.36 8.51
N PHE A 560 19.83 19.63 9.31
CA PHE A 560 19.82 19.38 10.74
C PHE A 560 18.72 20.19 11.46
N LEU A 561 18.61 21.49 11.16
CA LEU A 561 17.57 22.34 11.72
C LEU A 561 16.17 21.83 11.35
N TRP A 562 15.95 21.47 10.09
CA TRP A 562 14.68 20.90 9.63
C TRP A 562 14.30 19.64 10.41
N ALA A 563 15.26 18.75 10.69
CA ALA A 563 15.02 17.54 11.50
C ALA A 563 14.75 17.84 12.98
N VAL A 564 15.48 18.80 13.57
CA VAL A 564 15.32 19.19 14.99
C VAL A 564 13.96 19.82 15.27
N VAL A 565 13.45 20.70 14.41
CA VAL A 565 12.19 21.44 14.67
C VAL A 565 10.94 20.55 14.61
N GLN A 566 11.05 19.36 14.03
CA GLN A 566 9.99 18.34 14.02
C GLN A 566 10.18 17.26 15.10
N ASN A 567 11.15 17.43 16.02
CA ASN A 567 11.45 16.50 17.11
C ASN A 567 11.80 15.07 16.63
N ASN A 568 12.51 14.94 15.50
CA ASN A 568 12.89 13.65 14.94
C ASN A 568 14.34 13.31 15.30
N THR A 569 14.53 12.38 16.23
CA THR A 569 15.86 12.00 16.73
C THR A 569 16.74 11.37 15.66
N GLU A 570 16.23 10.37 14.94
CA GLU A 570 17.02 9.58 13.99
C GLU A 570 17.49 10.43 12.79
N LEU A 571 16.59 11.24 12.21
CA LEU A 571 16.97 12.16 11.12
C LEU A 571 17.88 13.29 11.60
N ALA A 572 17.72 13.75 12.84
CA ALA A 572 18.57 14.81 13.38
C ALA A 572 19.98 14.30 13.68
N GLU A 573 20.15 13.04 14.09
CA GLU A 573 21.48 12.40 14.19
C GLU A 573 22.18 12.36 12.83
N ILE A 574 21.48 11.91 11.78
CA ILE A 574 22.01 11.91 10.41
C ILE A 574 22.38 13.34 9.97
N GLY A 575 21.50 14.32 10.21
CA GLY A 575 21.75 15.72 9.86
C GLY A 575 22.94 16.34 10.61
N TRP A 576 23.15 15.96 11.87
CA TRP A 576 24.27 16.45 12.68
C TRP A 576 25.62 15.97 12.15
N GLU A 577 25.70 14.74 11.65
CA GLU A 577 26.90 14.19 10.99
C GLU A 577 27.29 15.00 9.72
N GLN A 578 26.34 15.71 9.11
CA GLN A 578 26.56 16.53 7.91
C GLN A 578 26.94 17.99 8.24
N CYS A 579 26.92 18.39 9.51
CA CYS A 579 27.22 19.76 9.93
C CYS A 579 28.74 20.04 9.91
N ARG A 580 29.12 21.27 9.54
CA ARG A 580 30.54 21.72 9.62
C ARG A 580 30.97 22.08 11.04
N ASP A 581 30.09 22.73 11.80
CA ASP A 581 30.31 23.12 13.21
C ASP A 581 29.38 22.33 14.12
N CYS A 582 29.84 21.15 14.55
CA CYS A 582 29.04 20.22 15.34
C CYS A 582 28.73 20.74 16.75
N ILE A 583 29.61 21.56 17.34
CA ILE A 583 29.45 22.06 18.72
C ILE A 583 28.40 23.16 18.76
N ALA A 584 28.52 24.17 17.88
CA ALA A 584 27.55 25.25 17.82
C ALA A 584 26.17 24.73 17.39
N ALA A 585 26.11 23.80 16.43
CA ALA A 585 24.86 23.18 15.99
C ALA A 585 24.15 22.45 17.14
N ALA A 586 24.87 21.62 17.90
CA ALA A 586 24.29 20.88 19.02
C ALA A 586 23.76 21.81 20.13
N LEU A 587 24.48 22.88 20.46
CA LEU A 587 24.02 23.87 21.44
C LEU A 587 22.81 24.68 20.94
N ALA A 588 22.78 25.03 19.65
CA ALA A 588 21.65 25.70 19.03
C ALA A 588 20.40 24.81 19.05
N ALA A 589 20.52 23.53 18.69
CA ALA A 589 19.44 22.55 18.76
C ALA A 589 18.91 22.40 20.20
N CYS A 590 19.81 22.26 21.18
CA CYS A 590 19.43 22.19 22.60
C CYS A 590 18.62 23.42 23.04
N LYS A 591 19.05 24.63 22.64
CA LYS A 591 18.34 25.87 22.94
C LYS A 591 16.95 25.92 22.29
N ILE A 592 16.86 25.56 21.01
CA ILE A 592 15.60 25.54 20.24
C ILE A 592 14.62 24.57 20.88
N LEU A 593 15.03 23.33 21.15
CA LEU A 593 14.19 22.28 21.73
C LEU A 593 13.68 22.64 23.13
N ARG A 594 14.57 23.17 24.00
CA ARG A 594 14.15 23.65 25.33
C ARG A 594 13.12 24.77 25.25
N LYS A 595 13.29 25.69 24.31
CA LYS A 595 12.35 26.81 24.10
C LYS A 595 11.02 26.32 23.52
N LEU A 596 11.05 25.37 22.59
CA LEU A 596 9.87 24.74 22.02
C LEU A 596 9.05 24.01 23.10
N ALA A 597 9.71 23.21 23.94
CA ALA A 597 9.09 22.49 25.05
C ALA A 597 8.51 23.42 26.12
N GLN A 598 9.12 24.59 26.34
CA GLN A 598 8.58 25.59 27.26
C GLN A 598 7.32 26.28 26.70
N GLU A 599 7.29 26.52 25.39
CA GLU A 599 6.20 27.26 24.75
C GLU A 599 5.00 26.40 24.35
N SER A 600 5.15 25.07 24.34
CA SER A 600 4.04 24.14 24.12
C SER A 600 2.97 24.27 25.20
N GLY A 601 3.30 24.78 26.39
CA GLY A 601 2.36 25.13 27.47
C GLY A 601 1.69 23.93 28.15
N GLU A 602 2.02 22.71 27.70
CA GLU A 602 1.60 21.43 28.24
C GLU A 602 2.83 20.74 28.81
N ASP A 603 3.29 21.17 29.99
CA ASP A 603 4.54 20.67 30.58
C ASP A 603 4.57 19.13 30.76
N ASP A 604 3.39 18.52 30.86
CA ASP A 604 3.15 17.07 31.01
C ASP A 604 2.87 16.33 29.68
N SER A 605 2.82 17.03 28.53
CA SER A 605 2.65 16.38 27.23
C SER A 605 3.85 15.51 26.88
N GLU A 606 3.61 14.34 26.30
CA GLU A 606 4.67 13.42 25.87
C GLU A 606 5.60 14.10 24.85
N GLU A 607 5.07 14.91 23.93
CA GLU A 607 5.87 15.69 22.97
C GLU A 607 6.87 16.63 23.67
N ALA A 608 6.48 17.27 24.78
CA ALA A 608 7.34 18.17 25.52
C ALA A 608 8.44 17.42 26.30
N LYS A 609 8.17 16.21 26.76
CA LYS A 609 9.17 15.34 27.41
C LYS A 609 10.21 14.87 26.40
N GLU A 610 9.78 14.36 25.25
CA GLU A 610 10.66 13.93 24.15
C GLU A 610 11.60 15.07 23.70
N MET A 611 11.07 16.28 23.52
CA MET A 611 11.89 17.45 23.17
C MET A 611 12.97 17.76 24.22
N ARG A 612 12.66 17.63 25.52
CA ARG A 612 13.63 17.87 26.60
C ARG A 612 14.70 16.77 26.63
N GLU A 613 14.31 15.52 26.40
CA GLU A 613 15.24 14.39 26.31
C GLU A 613 16.20 14.56 25.14
N LEU A 614 15.69 14.92 23.95
CA LEU A 614 16.50 15.20 22.77
C LEU A 614 17.43 16.41 22.99
N ALA A 615 16.97 17.46 23.69
CA ALA A 615 17.81 18.60 24.06
C ALA A 615 18.98 18.17 24.97
N SER A 616 18.70 17.32 25.96
CA SER A 616 19.72 16.75 26.84
C SER A 616 20.68 15.81 26.11
N HIS A 617 20.21 15.10 25.07
CA HIS A 617 21.07 14.31 24.20
C HIS A 617 22.10 15.21 23.49
N TYR A 618 21.67 16.28 22.81
CA TYR A 618 22.60 17.16 22.10
C TYR A 618 23.53 17.97 23.02
N GLU A 619 23.09 18.31 24.24
CA GLU A 619 23.98 18.89 25.24
C GLU A 619 25.13 17.93 25.61
N LYS A 620 24.83 16.64 25.79
CA LYS A 620 25.85 15.60 26.03
C LYS A 620 26.78 15.44 24.83
N GLN A 621 26.25 15.44 23.61
CA GLN A 621 27.07 15.37 22.38
C GLN A 621 28.04 16.55 22.29
N ALA A 622 27.58 17.79 22.52
CA ALA A 622 28.44 18.97 22.53
C ALA A 622 29.57 18.88 23.55
N ILE A 623 29.27 18.43 24.78
CA ILE A 623 30.28 18.19 25.83
C ILE A 623 31.27 17.11 25.39
N GLY A 624 30.76 16.02 24.79
CA GLY A 624 31.56 14.93 24.26
C GLY A 624 32.56 15.41 23.20
N THR A 625 32.09 16.09 22.15
CA THR A 625 32.93 16.60 21.06
C THR A 625 33.98 17.59 21.58
N SER A 626 33.59 18.51 22.47
CA SER A 626 34.52 19.46 23.09
C SER A 626 35.65 18.74 23.84
N ARG A 627 35.33 17.72 24.63
CA ARG A 627 36.32 16.89 25.35
C ARG A 627 37.24 16.09 24.45
N HIS A 628 36.84 15.76 23.22
CA HIS A 628 37.70 15.07 22.23
C HIS A 628 38.57 16.04 21.43
N THR A 629 38.18 17.31 21.31
CA THR A 629 39.01 18.36 20.70
C THR A 629 40.06 18.95 21.67
N SER A 630 39.78 18.95 22.98
CA SER A 630 40.71 19.42 24.02
C SER A 630 41.92 18.52 24.41
N PRO A 631 41.99 17.19 24.18
CA PRO A 631 43.16 16.39 24.55
C PRO A 631 44.38 16.68 23.68
N HIS A 632 44.19 17.29 22.51
CA HIS A 632 45.26 17.70 21.60
C HIS A 632 45.88 19.06 21.95
N VAL A 633 45.51 19.66 23.10
CA VAL A 633 46.00 20.96 23.59
C VAL A 633 46.68 20.84 24.96
N LEU A 634 47.08 19.63 25.38
CA LEU A 634 47.92 19.42 26.57
C LEU A 634 49.26 18.80 26.24
#